data_AF-A0A1R4HD16-F1
#
_entry.id   AF-A0A1R4HD16-F1
#
_cell.length_a   1.000
_cell.length_b   1.000
_cell.length_c   1.000
_cell.angle_alpha   90.00
_cell.angle_beta   90.00
_cell.angle_gamma   90.00
#
_symmetry.space_group_name_H-M   'P 1'
#
loop_
_entity.id
_entity.type
_entity.pdbx_description
1 polymer ?
#
loop_
_entity_poly.entity_id
_entity_poly.type
_entity_poly.pdbx_seq_one_letter_code
_entity_poly.pdbx_strand_id
1 'polypeptide(L)' 'MAIKSSTFGRVELSGADAVRFVQHMNEDKPNPLALATLARGREIIEKTNKGEAFKLKRNA' A
#
# COMPACT_ATOMS: atom_id res chain seq x y z
N MET A 1 -14.22 -19.53 11.64
CA MET A 1 -13.65 -18.16 11.59
C MET A 1 -13.15 -17.85 12.99
N ALA A 2 -11.84 -17.72 13.19
CA ALA A 2 -11.29 -17.31 14.48
C ALA A 2 -10.13 -16.35 14.23
N ILE A 3 -10.48 -15.10 13.92
CA ILE A 3 -9.53 -14.01 14.05
C ILE A 3 -9.30 -13.90 15.56
N LYS A 4 -8.22 -14.51 16.05
CA LYS A 4 -7.81 -14.37 17.45
C LYS A 4 -7.10 -13.02 17.57
N SER A 5 -7.84 -11.97 17.86
CA SER A 5 -7.23 -10.72 18.34
C SER A 5 -6.80 -10.95 19.79
N SER A 6 -5.49 -10.94 20.05
CA SER A 6 -5.01 -10.83 21.44
C SER A 6 -5.14 -9.37 21.88
N THR A 7 -5.15 -9.12 23.19
CA THR A 7 -5.22 -7.78 23.80
C THR A 7 -4.13 -6.82 23.32
N PHE A 8 -3.10 -7.32 22.63
CA PHE A 8 -2.06 -6.56 21.95
C PHE A 8 -2.20 -6.58 20.42
N GLY A 9 -3.40 -6.36 19.87
CA GLY A 9 -3.64 -5.91 18.48
C GLY A 9 -3.02 -6.69 17.32
N ARG A 10 -2.41 -7.85 17.55
CA ARG A 10 -1.68 -8.60 16.52
C ARG A 10 -2.66 -9.47 15.75
N VAL A 11 -2.69 -9.28 14.43
CA VAL A 11 -3.42 -10.16 13.51
C VAL A 11 -2.51 -11.34 13.19
N GLU A 12 -2.94 -12.54 13.59
CA GLU A 12 -2.24 -13.79 13.29
C GLU A 12 -3.03 -14.58 12.26
N LEU A 13 -2.39 -14.88 11.12
CA LEU A 13 -2.95 -15.73 10.07
C LEU A 13 -2.58 -17.18 10.35
N SER A 14 -3.52 -18.11 10.14
CA SER A 14 -3.28 -19.54 10.35
C SER A 14 -3.98 -20.38 9.29
N GLY A 15 -3.53 -21.62 9.10
CA GLY A 15 -4.11 -22.57 8.15
C GLY A 15 -4.15 -22.03 6.72
N ALA A 16 -5.29 -22.19 6.05
CA ALA A 16 -5.48 -21.81 4.65
C ALA A 16 -5.26 -20.32 4.36
N ASP A 17 -5.45 -19.43 5.35
CA ASP A 17 -5.24 -17.99 5.17
C ASP A 17 -3.76 -17.62 5.15
N ALA A 18 -2.95 -18.31 5.95
CA ALA A 18 -1.50 -18.14 5.92
C ALA A 18 -0.92 -18.60 4.57
N VAL A 19 -1.43 -19.72 4.03
CA VAL A 19 -1.03 -20.23 2.71
C VAL A 19 -1.40 -19.22 1.60
N ARG A 20 -2.63 -18.71 1.60
CA ARG A 20 -3.07 -17.69 0.63
C ARG A 20 -2.27 -16.41 0.74
N PHE A 21 -1.97 -15.95 1.95
CA PHE A 21 -1.14 -14.77 2.16
C PHE A 21 0.25 -14.93 1.55
N VAL A 22 0.92 -16.07 1.78
CA VAL A 22 2.24 -16.35 1.19
C VAL A 22 2.18 -16.39 -0.33
N GLN A 23 1.12 -16.98 -0.91
CA GLN A 23 0.91 -16.99 -2.35
C GLN A 23 0.81 -15.57 -2.91
N HIS A 24 -0.05 -14.72 -2.34
CA HIS A 24 -0.20 -13.33 -2.74
C HIS A 24 1.12 -12.54 -2.63
N MET A 25 1.90 -12.76 -1.56
CA MET A 25 3.19 -12.08 -1.37
C MET A 25 4.22 -12.44 -2.45
N ASN A 26 4.14 -13.64 -3.03
CA ASN A 26 5.10 -14.13 -4.02
C ASN A 26 4.66 -13.90 -5.47
N GLU A 27 3.36 -14.01 -5.75
CA GLU A 27 2.83 -14.10 -7.11
C GLU A 27 2.17 -12.80 -7.60
N ASP A 28 1.62 -11.99 -6.69
CA ASP A 28 0.86 -10.82 -7.09
C ASP A 28 1.76 -9.72 -7.63
N LYS A 29 1.40 -9.18 -8.79
CA LYS A 29 2.08 -8.03 -9.39
C LYS A 29 1.56 -6.74 -8.77
N PRO A 30 2.42 -5.73 -8.58
CA PRO A 30 1.99 -4.43 -8.07
C PRO A 30 0.89 -3.83 -8.94
N ASN A 31 -0.15 -3.28 -8.32
CA ASN A 31 -1.21 -2.58 -9.03
C ASN A 31 -0.63 -1.38 -9.81
N PRO A 32 -0.79 -1.32 -11.14
CA PRO A 32 -0.25 -0.22 -11.96
C PRO A 32 -0.73 1.17 -11.51
N LEU A 33 -1.98 1.28 -11.03
CA LEU A 33 -2.52 2.55 -10.52
C LEU A 33 -1.88 2.96 -9.20
N ALA A 34 -1.53 1.99 -8.35
CA ALA A 34 -0.81 2.26 -7.11
C ALA A 34 0.62 2.74 -7.41
N LEU A 35 1.31 2.11 -8.37
CA LEU A 35 2.63 2.56 -8.84
C LEU A 35 2.58 3.99 -9.39
N ALA A 36 1.60 4.30 -10.25
CA ALA A 36 1.43 5.63 -10.80
C ALA A 36 1.13 6.68 -9.70
N THR A 37 0.43 6.29 -8.64
CA THR A 37 0.13 7.18 -7.51
C THR A 37 1.37 7.40 -6.65
N LEU A 38 2.19 6.38 -6.41
CA LEU A 38 3.47 6.51 -5.71
C LEU A 38 4.45 7.40 -6.48
N ALA A 39 4.55 7.23 -7.80
CA ALA A 39 5.40 8.07 -8.66
C ALA A 39 4.99 9.55 -8.55
N ARG A 40 3.69 9.84 -8.70
CA ARG A 40 3.16 11.20 -8.49
C ARG A 40 3.48 11.75 -7.10
N GLY A 41 3.33 10.95 -6.06
CA GLY A 41 3.66 11.35 -4.69
C GLY A 41 5.14 11.73 -4.52
N ARG A 42 6.05 10.96 -5.11
CA ARG A 42 7.50 11.25 -5.09
C ARG A 42 7.82 12.56 -5.77
N GLU A 43 7.25 12.82 -6.94
CA GLU A 43 7.42 14.10 -7.65
C GLU A 43 6.93 15.30 -6.84
N ILE A 44 5.82 15.15 -6.12
CA ILE A 44 5.28 16.19 -5.24
C ILE A 44 6.27 16.50 -4.12
N ILE A 45 6.74 15.46 -3.42
CA ILE A 45 7.70 15.60 -2.32
C ILE A 45 8.97 16.29 -2.80
N GLU A 46 9.51 15.90 -3.95
CA GLU A 46 10.70 16.54 -4.53
C GLU A 46 10.50 18.03 -4.81
N LYS A 47 9.35 18.41 -5.39
CA LYS A 47 9.00 19.81 -5.64
C LYS A 47 8.83 20.60 -4.36
N THR A 48 8.14 20.03 -3.37
CA THR A 48 7.97 20.66 -2.05
C THR A 48 9.31 20.87 -1.35
N ASN A 49 10.22 19.89 -1.41
CA ASN A 49 11.56 20.02 -0.83
C ASN A 49 12.40 21.11 -1.50
N LYS A 50 12.17 21.38 -2.79
CA LYS A 50 12.80 22.48 -3.54
C LYS A 50 12.13 23.84 -3.32
N GLY A 51 11.04 23.89 -2.55
CA GLY A 51 10.25 25.11 -2.34
C GLY A 51 9.35 25.48 -3.53
N GLU A 52 9.14 24.56 -4.48
CA GLU A 52 8.31 24.80 -5.66
C GLU A 52 6.82 24.57 -5.34
N ALA A 53 5.97 25.46 -5.84
CA ALA A 53 4.52 25.31 -5.70
C ALA A 53 3.98 24.18 -6.60
N PHE A 54 3.41 23.15 -5.99
CA PHE A 54 2.74 22.08 -6.72
C PHE A 54 1.25 22.38 -6.91
N LYS A 55 0.77 22.35 -8.16
CA LYS A 55 -0.66 22.48 -8.49
C LYS A 55 -1.25 21.11 -8.77
N LEU A 56 -2.09 20.60 -7.86
CA LEU A 56 -2.91 19.41 -8.11
C LEU A 56 -4.00 19.76 -9.13
N LYS A 57 -3.91 19.19 -10.34
CA LYS A 57 -5.08 19.14 -11.23
C LYS A 57 -5.97 18.00 -10.79
N ARG A 58 -7.19 18.34 -10.37
CA ARG A 58 -8.23 17.40 -10.03
C ARG A 58 -8.85 16.94 -11.35
N ASN A 59 -8.52 15.73 -11.79
CA ASN A 59 -9.29 15.11 -12.87
C ASN A 59 -10.62 14.66 -12.26
N ALA A 60 -11.69 15.31 -12.70
CA ALA A 60 -13.08 14.92 -12.39
C ALA A 60 -13.43 13.62 -13.13
#